data_AF-A0A6G5A5W9-F1
#
_entry.id   AF-A0A6G5A5W9-F1
#
_cell.length_a   1.000
_cell.length_b   1.000
_cell.length_c   1.000
_cell.angle_alpha   90.00
_cell.angle_beta   90.00
_cell.angle_gamma   90.00
#
_symmetry.space_group_name_H-M   'P 1'
#
loop_
_entity.id
_entity.type
_entity.pdbx_description
1 polymer ?
#
loop_
_entity_poly.entity_id
_entity_poly.type
_entity_poly.pdbx_seq_one_letter_code
_entity_poly.pdbx_strand_id
1 'polypeptide(L)'
;MCTMSIGFVFGFAFLAAIATAVPLERRPELGQFQDESKCFPYEKPWFAMLRNFENDPYVGGTAKCIRVTQTAPLQGHVTENVVEFGHTHRARNRLTLTNTEGYQHKNALNVTFLEGPGKGSTIQLFNAYSDCDKCKIYRNPYAGENACTLFVPESQKNQIDPSCLFIFNLLCGGDKHYLLLDDSCTF
;
A
#
# COMPACT_ATOMS: atom_id res chain seq x y z
N MET A 1 -63.21 -9.51 42.90
CA MET A 1 -62.77 -8.31 42.17
C MET A 1 -61.31 -8.52 41.83
N CYS A 2 -61.00 -8.66 40.53
CA CYS A 2 -59.64 -8.95 40.03
C CYS A 2 -58.73 -7.72 40.15
N THR A 3 -57.56 -7.90 40.73
CA THR A 3 -56.42 -6.99 40.58
C THR A 3 -55.59 -7.44 39.38
N MET A 4 -55.57 -6.65 38.31
CA MET A 4 -54.62 -6.79 37.20
C MET A 4 -53.31 -6.13 37.59
N SER A 5 -52.22 -6.89 37.63
CA SER A 5 -50.86 -6.37 37.69
C SER A 5 -50.29 -6.33 36.27
N ILE A 6 -50.05 -5.13 35.74
CA ILE A 6 -49.37 -4.91 34.46
C ILE A 6 -47.86 -5.02 34.73
N GLY A 7 -47.25 -6.14 34.32
CA GLY A 7 -45.80 -6.30 34.32
C GLY A 7 -45.18 -5.58 33.12
N PHE A 8 -44.43 -4.51 33.38
CA PHE A 8 -43.59 -3.84 32.37
C PHE A 8 -42.35 -4.71 32.10
N VAL A 9 -42.26 -5.29 30.90
CA VAL A 9 -41.06 -5.98 30.43
C VAL A 9 -40.10 -4.93 29.87
N PHE A 10 -39.06 -4.58 30.63
CA PHE A 10 -37.93 -3.80 30.12
C PHE A 10 -37.06 -4.70 29.22
N GLY A 11 -37.28 -4.65 27.91
CA GLY A 11 -36.36 -5.22 26.93
C GLY A 11 -35.09 -4.37 26.84
N PHE A 12 -33.99 -4.83 27.45
CA PHE A 12 -32.67 -4.27 27.21
C PHE A 12 -32.19 -4.68 25.81
N ALA A 13 -32.29 -3.77 24.85
CA ALA A 13 -31.61 -3.92 23.56
C ALA A 13 -30.09 -3.67 23.78
N PHE A 14 -29.31 -4.74 23.81
CA PHE A 14 -27.85 -4.65 23.74
C PHE A 14 -27.43 -4.26 22.32
N LEU A 15 -27.12 -2.98 22.11
CA LEU A 15 -26.39 -2.52 20.93
C LEU A 15 -24.93 -2.97 21.08
N ALA A 16 -24.59 -4.11 20.47
CA ALA A 16 -23.19 -4.50 20.31
C ALA A 16 -22.55 -3.55 19.29
N ALA A 17 -21.77 -2.58 19.76
CA ALA A 17 -20.88 -1.82 18.91
C ALA A 17 -19.80 -2.76 18.37
N ILE A 18 -19.89 -3.13 17.10
CA ILE A 18 -18.81 -3.86 16.43
C ILE A 18 -17.71 -2.82 16.19
N ALA A 19 -16.71 -2.80 17.07
CA ALA A 19 -15.48 -2.07 16.80
C ALA A 19 -14.82 -2.74 15.60
N THR A 20 -14.80 -2.07 14.45
CA THR A 20 -13.96 -2.48 13.34
C THR A 20 -12.51 -2.37 13.83
N ALA A 21 -11.84 -3.51 13.97
CA ALA A 21 -10.44 -3.51 14.38
C ALA A 21 -9.65 -2.75 13.31
N VAL A 22 -9.07 -1.61 13.69
CA VAL A 22 -8.13 -0.89 12.83
C VAL A 22 -6.96 -1.86 12.54
N PRO A 23 -6.55 -2.04 11.28
CA PRO A 23 -5.44 -2.93 10.96
C PRO A 23 -4.22 -2.61 11.83
N LEU A 24 -3.52 -3.64 12.31
CA LEU A 24 -2.50 -3.49 13.36
C LEU A 24 -1.41 -2.48 13.00
N GLU A 25 -1.12 -2.32 11.71
CA GLU A 25 -0.17 -1.37 11.18
C GLU A 25 -0.72 0.06 11.05
N ARG A 26 -2.04 0.28 10.99
CA ARG A 26 -2.65 1.62 10.81
C ARG A 26 -2.79 2.38 12.12
N ARG A 27 -1.74 2.31 12.94
CA ARG A 27 -1.65 2.92 14.26
C ARG A 27 -0.61 4.06 14.24
N PRO A 28 -0.96 5.31 14.61
CA PRO A 28 -0.06 6.46 14.52
C PRO A 28 1.30 6.27 15.21
N GLU A 29 1.35 5.51 16.31
CA GLU A 29 2.58 5.20 17.04
C GLU A 29 3.61 4.41 16.22
N LEU A 30 3.18 3.74 15.14
CA LEU A 30 4.05 3.04 14.20
C LEU A 30 4.55 3.96 13.07
N GLY A 31 4.13 5.23 13.05
CA GLY A 31 4.39 6.17 11.96
C GLY A 31 5.87 6.34 11.61
N GLN A 32 6.78 6.17 12.55
CA GLN A 32 8.22 6.24 12.28
C GLN A 32 8.73 5.17 11.30
N PHE A 33 8.05 4.01 11.24
CA PHE A 33 8.33 2.91 10.32
C PHE A 33 7.54 3.03 9.01
N GLN A 34 6.69 4.05 8.89
CA GLN A 34 5.77 4.27 7.78
C GLN A 34 6.03 5.59 7.07
N ASP A 35 7.09 6.30 7.45
CA ASP A 35 7.38 7.62 6.91
C ASP A 35 7.97 7.53 5.50
N GLU A 36 7.14 7.78 4.49
CA GLU A 36 7.54 7.76 3.08
C GLU A 36 8.67 8.71 2.77
N SER A 37 8.73 9.84 3.46
CA SER A 37 9.71 10.89 3.19
C SER A 37 11.15 10.44 3.41
N LYS A 38 11.37 9.43 4.27
CA LYS A 38 12.71 8.93 4.63
C LYS A 38 13.43 8.24 3.49
N CYS A 39 12.71 7.69 2.52
CA CYS A 39 13.35 6.96 1.43
C CYS A 39 13.58 7.83 0.20
N PHE A 40 13.17 9.10 0.21
CA PHE A 40 13.45 10.02 -0.87
C PHE A 40 14.73 10.83 -0.59
N PRO A 41 15.49 11.19 -1.64
CA PRO A 41 15.29 10.82 -3.04
C PRO A 41 15.67 9.36 -3.32
N TYR A 42 15.02 8.74 -4.30
CA TYR A 42 15.44 7.46 -4.85
C TYR A 42 16.70 7.65 -5.70
N GLU A 43 17.83 7.12 -5.24
CA GLU A 43 19.06 7.10 -6.03
C GLU A 43 19.02 6.08 -7.18
N LYS A 44 18.27 5.00 -6.98
CA LYS A 44 18.11 3.88 -7.90
C LYS A 44 16.64 3.48 -8.03
N PRO A 45 16.26 2.74 -9.10
CA PRO A 45 14.89 2.26 -9.26
C PRO A 45 14.46 1.33 -8.13
N TRP A 46 13.16 1.31 -7.89
CA TRP A 46 12.47 0.35 -7.01
C TRP A 46 11.67 -0.64 -7.85
N PHE A 47 11.55 -1.87 -7.38
CA PHE A 47 10.91 -2.96 -8.10
C PHE A 47 9.79 -3.58 -7.28
N ALA A 48 8.62 -3.81 -7.87
CA ALA A 48 7.58 -4.60 -7.18
C ALA A 48 7.96 -6.08 -7.26
N MET A 49 8.10 -6.71 -6.10
CA MET A 49 8.44 -8.14 -6.00
C MET A 49 7.20 -9.00 -5.85
N LEU A 50 6.29 -8.61 -4.95
CA LEU A 50 5.11 -9.41 -4.60
C LEU A 50 3.87 -8.54 -4.53
N ARG A 51 2.73 -9.14 -4.85
CA ARG A 51 1.41 -8.66 -4.43
C ARG A 51 0.49 -9.81 -4.08
N ASN A 52 -0.55 -9.57 -3.29
CA ASN A 52 -1.55 -10.59 -2.91
C ASN A 52 -2.89 -10.45 -3.66
N PHE A 53 -2.92 -9.67 -4.74
CA PHE A 53 -4.10 -9.50 -5.60
C PHE A 53 -3.71 -9.71 -7.07
N GLU A 54 -4.61 -10.29 -7.87
CA GLU A 54 -4.25 -10.78 -9.21
C GLU A 54 -4.19 -9.68 -10.26
N ASN A 55 -5.13 -8.74 -10.21
CA ASN A 55 -5.38 -7.78 -11.28
C ASN A 55 -5.22 -6.35 -10.73
N ASP A 56 -4.29 -5.59 -11.30
CA ASP A 56 -4.11 -4.18 -10.99
C ASP A 56 -4.48 -3.29 -12.18
N PRO A 57 -5.60 -2.55 -12.13
CA PRO A 57 -6.06 -1.74 -13.26
C PRO A 57 -5.12 -0.57 -13.61
N TYR A 58 -4.21 -0.18 -12.72
CA TYR A 58 -3.31 0.96 -12.92
C TYR A 58 -1.94 0.57 -13.48
N VAL A 59 -1.57 -0.72 -13.42
CA VAL A 59 -0.27 -1.22 -13.90
C VAL A 59 -0.43 -2.45 -14.80
N GLY A 60 -1.40 -2.42 -15.72
CA GLY A 60 -1.50 -3.42 -16.81
C GLY A 60 -2.13 -4.75 -16.40
N GLY A 61 -2.97 -4.75 -15.37
CA GLY A 61 -3.72 -5.90 -14.92
C GLY A 61 -2.85 -6.97 -14.28
N THR A 62 -2.67 -8.09 -14.96
CA THR A 62 -1.80 -9.21 -14.53
C THR A 62 -0.32 -9.01 -14.89
N ALA A 63 0.04 -7.84 -15.42
CA ALA A 63 1.41 -7.55 -15.83
C ALA A 63 2.43 -7.67 -14.67
N LYS A 64 3.63 -8.11 -15.06
CA LYS A 64 4.83 -8.23 -14.23
C LYS A 64 5.84 -7.13 -14.55
N CYS A 65 7.02 -7.22 -13.95
CA CYS A 65 8.19 -6.40 -14.24
C CYS A 65 7.95 -4.92 -13.94
N ILE A 66 7.38 -4.64 -12.77
CA ILE A 66 7.08 -3.28 -12.34
C ILE A 66 8.36 -2.63 -11.82
N ARG A 67 8.85 -1.62 -12.56
CA ARG A 67 10.00 -0.79 -12.18
C ARG A 67 9.56 0.65 -11.98
N VAL A 68 9.96 1.25 -10.86
CA VAL A 68 9.63 2.62 -10.48
C VAL A 68 10.91 3.45 -10.43
N THR A 69 10.97 4.49 -11.25
CA THR A 69 12.12 5.39 -11.32
C THR A 69 11.67 6.81 -11.02
N GLN A 70 12.27 7.47 -10.04
CA GLN A 70 12.03 8.88 -9.76
C GLN A 70 12.60 9.73 -10.90
N THR A 71 11.81 10.69 -11.40
CA THR A 71 12.17 11.53 -12.55
C THR A 71 12.29 13.02 -12.21
N ALA A 72 11.83 13.44 -11.03
CA ALA A 72 11.97 14.80 -10.53
C ALA A 72 12.38 14.79 -9.06
N PRO A 73 13.20 15.74 -8.57
CA PRO A 73 13.56 15.81 -7.15
C PRO A 73 12.32 16.02 -6.28
N LEU A 74 12.39 15.61 -5.01
CA LEU A 74 11.33 15.89 -4.05
C LEU A 74 11.35 17.39 -3.71
N GLN A 75 10.29 18.09 -4.07
CA GLN A 75 10.09 19.51 -3.75
C GLN A 75 8.92 19.64 -2.78
N GLY A 76 9.23 20.03 -1.54
CA GLY A 76 8.27 19.99 -0.44
C GLY A 76 7.84 18.55 -0.16
N HIS A 77 6.64 18.18 -0.61
CA HIS A 77 6.07 16.84 -0.46
C HIS A 77 5.67 16.22 -1.80
N VAL A 78 6.11 16.79 -2.91
CA VAL A 78 5.71 16.39 -4.26
C VAL A 78 6.93 16.00 -5.07
N THR A 79 6.80 14.90 -5.81
CA THR A 79 7.80 14.43 -6.78
C THR A 79 7.08 13.77 -7.96
N GLU A 80 7.84 13.35 -8.98
CA GLU A 80 7.31 12.61 -10.12
C GLU A 80 8.13 11.34 -10.34
N ASN A 81 7.47 10.30 -10.83
CA ASN A 81 8.10 9.06 -11.21
C ASN A 81 7.56 8.55 -12.56
N VAL A 82 8.29 7.59 -13.11
CA VAL A 82 7.82 6.73 -14.18
C VAL A 82 7.74 5.31 -13.63
N VAL A 83 6.62 4.65 -13.92
CA VAL A 83 6.40 3.23 -13.63
C VAL A 83 6.37 2.49 -14.96
N GLU A 84 7.30 1.57 -15.16
CA GLU A 84 7.35 0.67 -16.32
C GLU A 84 6.82 -0.71 -15.91
N PHE A 85 6.08 -1.38 -16.79
CA PHE A 85 5.49 -2.69 -16.53
C PHE A 85 5.21 -3.45 -17.84
N GLY A 86 5.20 -4.78 -17.79
CA GLY A 86 4.91 -5.63 -18.94
C GLY A 86 5.82 -5.39 -20.16
N HIS A 87 7.08 -4.99 -19.92
CA HIS A 87 8.13 -4.65 -20.90
C HIS A 87 7.89 -3.46 -21.83
N THR A 88 6.64 -3.15 -22.14
CA THR A 88 6.30 -2.20 -23.22
C THR A 88 5.45 -1.03 -22.75
N HIS A 89 4.95 -1.10 -21.51
CA HIS A 89 4.05 -0.10 -20.98
C HIS A 89 4.74 0.76 -19.93
N ARG A 90 4.27 2.01 -19.86
CA ARG A 90 4.71 2.96 -18.85
C ARG A 90 3.56 3.88 -18.43
N ALA A 91 3.63 4.33 -17.19
CA ALA A 91 2.81 5.38 -16.63
C ALA A 91 3.72 6.45 -16.03
N ARG A 92 3.36 7.72 -16.22
CA ARG A 92 4.02 8.84 -15.53
C ARG A 92 3.11 9.31 -14.42
N ASN A 93 3.65 9.45 -13.21
CA ASN A 93 2.83 9.83 -12.07
C ASN A 93 3.44 11.00 -11.32
N ARG A 94 2.56 11.80 -10.73
CA ARG A 94 2.88 12.72 -9.65
C ARG A 94 2.61 12.03 -8.33
N LEU A 95 3.60 12.04 -7.45
CA LEU A 95 3.48 11.52 -6.10
C LEU A 95 3.34 12.69 -5.13
N THR A 96 2.35 12.62 -4.25
CA THR A 96 2.21 13.56 -3.12
C THR A 96 2.27 12.79 -1.81
N LEU A 97 3.25 13.09 -0.98
CA LEU A 97 3.42 12.50 0.34
C LEU A 97 2.49 13.18 1.35
N THR A 98 1.66 12.40 2.01
CA THR A 98 0.62 12.89 2.93
C THR A 98 0.66 12.16 4.27
N ASN A 99 0.16 12.81 5.31
CA ASN A 99 -0.16 12.18 6.59
C ASN A 99 -1.67 11.97 6.68
N THR A 100 -2.08 10.82 7.21
CA THR A 100 -3.48 10.57 7.54
C THR A 100 -3.82 11.09 8.94
N GLU A 101 -5.10 11.04 9.32
CA GLU A 101 -5.54 11.46 10.65
C GLU A 101 -4.73 10.79 11.77
N GLY A 102 -4.30 11.59 12.75
CA GLY A 102 -3.49 11.16 13.88
C GLY A 102 -1.99 11.01 13.60
N TYR A 103 -1.55 10.98 12.33
CA TYR A 103 -0.15 10.78 11.98
C TYR A 103 0.65 12.08 11.89
N GLN A 104 1.84 12.05 12.49
CA GLN A 104 2.88 13.10 12.33
C GLN A 104 3.81 12.81 11.14
N HIS A 105 3.95 11.53 10.78
CA HIS A 105 4.79 11.06 9.68
C HIS A 105 4.00 10.97 8.37
N LYS A 106 4.70 11.04 7.22
CA LYS A 106 4.08 10.90 5.90
C LYS A 106 3.77 9.43 5.61
N ASN A 107 2.70 8.90 6.19
CA ASN A 107 2.31 7.49 6.11
C ASN A 107 1.45 7.11 4.90
N ALA A 108 1.17 8.05 4.00
CA ALA A 108 0.37 7.80 2.81
C ALA A 108 0.95 8.49 1.57
N LEU A 109 0.72 7.87 0.42
CA LEU A 109 1.16 8.34 -0.88
C LEU A 109 -0.04 8.49 -1.81
N ASN A 110 -0.31 9.71 -2.25
CA ASN A 110 -1.27 9.94 -3.31
C ASN A 110 -0.55 9.89 -4.66
N VAL A 111 -0.98 8.97 -5.53
CA VAL A 111 -0.42 8.75 -6.87
C VAL A 111 -1.42 9.27 -7.89
N THR A 112 -1.08 10.39 -8.53
CA THR A 112 -1.87 10.97 -9.62
C THR A 112 -1.26 10.55 -10.96
N PHE A 113 -2.03 9.85 -11.78
CA PHE A 113 -1.59 9.35 -13.08
C PHE A 113 -1.67 10.47 -14.14
N LEU A 114 -0.52 10.93 -14.61
CA LEU A 114 -0.39 11.97 -15.63
C LEU A 114 -0.48 11.38 -17.05
N GLU A 115 0.08 10.19 -17.24
CA GLU A 115 0.11 9.41 -18.48
C GLU A 115 -0.02 7.92 -18.17
N GLY A 116 -0.47 7.12 -19.14
CA GLY A 116 -0.64 5.66 -18.97
C GLY A 116 -2.04 5.25 -18.50
N PRO A 117 -2.21 3.99 -18.04
CA PRO A 117 -3.47 3.51 -17.48
C PRO A 117 -3.91 4.38 -16.30
N GLY A 118 -5.22 4.68 -16.24
CA GLY A 118 -5.76 5.51 -15.17
C GLY A 118 -5.43 7.00 -15.28
N LYS A 119 -4.93 7.49 -16.43
CA LYS A 119 -4.69 8.93 -16.67
C LYS A 119 -5.86 9.79 -16.15
N GLY A 120 -5.52 10.80 -15.34
CA GLY A 120 -6.48 11.73 -14.74
C GLY A 120 -7.07 11.27 -13.41
N SER A 121 -6.83 10.02 -13.00
CA SER A 121 -7.22 9.53 -11.69
C SER A 121 -6.13 9.76 -10.64
N THR A 122 -6.53 9.68 -9.36
CA THR A 122 -5.61 9.65 -8.22
C THR A 122 -6.01 8.49 -7.32
N ILE A 123 -5.02 7.68 -6.93
CA ILE A 123 -5.17 6.63 -5.91
C ILE A 123 -4.36 7.00 -4.67
N GLN A 124 -4.76 6.46 -3.53
CA GLN A 124 -4.02 6.57 -2.29
C GLN A 124 -3.48 5.20 -1.89
N LEU A 125 -2.18 5.15 -1.61
CA LEU A 125 -1.51 4.01 -0.99
C LEU A 125 -1.22 4.35 0.47
N PHE A 126 -1.34 3.38 1.36
CA PHE A 126 -0.87 3.54 2.75
C PHE A 126 0.43 2.79 2.92
N ASN A 127 1.44 3.45 3.47
CA ASN A 127 2.69 2.79 3.82
C ASN A 127 2.46 1.95 5.08
N ALA A 128 2.56 0.63 4.92
CA ALA A 128 2.45 -0.31 6.02
C ALA A 128 3.78 -0.46 6.76
N TYR A 129 4.89 -0.43 6.03
CA TYR A 129 6.26 -0.55 6.56
C TYR A 129 7.29 -0.13 5.50
N SER A 130 8.32 0.59 5.93
CA SER A 130 9.49 0.93 5.12
C SER A 130 10.80 0.69 5.87
N ASP A 131 11.71 0.00 5.20
CA ASP A 131 13.14 0.02 5.44
C ASP A 131 13.80 0.35 4.10
N CYS A 132 14.32 1.58 3.96
CA CYS A 132 14.71 2.13 2.66
C CYS A 132 15.86 1.36 1.98
N ASP A 133 16.63 0.58 2.75
CA ASP A 133 17.72 -0.25 2.23
C ASP A 133 17.24 -1.65 1.80
N LYS A 134 16.01 -2.03 2.18
CA LYS A 134 15.49 -3.39 2.03
C LYS A 134 14.18 -3.48 1.28
N CYS A 135 13.15 -2.78 1.72
CA CYS A 135 11.82 -2.88 1.15
C CYS A 135 10.85 -1.77 1.60
N LYS A 136 9.76 -1.66 0.84
CA LYS A 136 8.54 -0.95 1.22
C LYS A 136 7.34 -1.86 1.05
N ILE A 137 6.37 -1.77 1.95
CA ILE A 137 5.11 -2.51 1.85
C ILE A 137 3.98 -1.50 1.83
N TYR A 138 3.19 -1.53 0.75
CA TYR A 138 2.03 -0.67 0.61
C TYR A 138 0.75 -1.48 0.76
N ARG A 139 -0.25 -0.89 1.42
CA ARG A 139 -1.66 -1.24 1.24
C ARG A 139 -2.19 -0.54 0.00
N ASN A 140 -2.99 -1.26 -0.77
CA ASN A 140 -3.61 -0.81 -2.02
C ASN A 140 -5.14 -0.87 -1.89
N PRO A 141 -5.79 0.08 -1.18
CA PRO A 141 -7.23 0.03 -0.90
C PRO A 141 -8.11 -0.11 -2.15
N TYR A 142 -7.65 0.41 -3.28
CA TYR A 142 -8.36 0.32 -4.56
C TYR A 142 -8.46 -1.12 -5.09
N ALA A 143 -7.61 -2.04 -4.63
CA ALA A 143 -7.56 -3.43 -5.05
C ALA A 143 -8.16 -4.41 -4.02
N GLY A 144 -8.67 -3.90 -2.90
CA GLY A 144 -9.30 -4.68 -1.83
C GLY A 144 -8.81 -4.30 -0.43
N GLU A 145 -9.55 -4.73 0.59
CA GLU A 145 -9.30 -4.37 2.00
C GLU A 145 -7.91 -4.81 2.49
N ASN A 146 -7.47 -6.01 2.10
CA ASN A 146 -6.19 -6.58 2.49
C ASN A 146 -5.12 -6.52 1.38
N ALA A 147 -5.39 -5.81 0.28
CA ALA A 147 -4.51 -5.80 -0.88
C ALA A 147 -3.19 -5.10 -0.55
N CYS A 148 -2.08 -5.75 -0.90
CA CYS A 148 -0.73 -5.31 -0.60
C CYS A 148 0.25 -5.51 -1.75
N THR A 149 1.27 -4.66 -1.78
CA THR A 149 2.43 -4.79 -2.68
C THR A 149 3.72 -4.60 -1.90
N LEU A 150 4.70 -5.47 -2.14
CA LEU A 150 6.06 -5.35 -1.63
C LEU A 150 6.95 -4.81 -2.75
N PHE A 151 7.62 -3.69 -2.48
CA PHE A 151 8.66 -3.13 -3.32
C PHE A 151 10.03 -3.32 -2.67
N VAL A 152 11.07 -3.47 -3.49
CA VAL A 152 12.46 -3.53 -3.05
C VAL A 152 13.32 -2.54 -3.85
N PRO A 153 14.40 -2.00 -3.28
CA PRO A 153 15.36 -1.21 -4.05
C PRO A 153 16.15 -2.11 -4.99
N GLU A 154 16.83 -1.51 -5.98
CA GLU A 154 17.65 -2.24 -6.95
C GLU A 154 18.67 -3.19 -6.30
N SER A 155 19.24 -2.83 -5.15
CA SER A 155 20.20 -3.67 -4.41
C SER A 155 19.62 -5.01 -3.94
N GLN A 156 18.30 -5.13 -3.84
CA GLN A 156 17.58 -6.31 -3.33
C GLN A 156 16.71 -6.99 -4.41
N LYS A 157 16.83 -6.58 -5.68
CA LYS A 157 15.92 -7.04 -6.75
C LYS A 157 16.00 -8.55 -7.05
N ASN A 158 17.10 -9.20 -6.68
CA ASN A 158 17.31 -10.63 -6.90
C ASN A 158 16.88 -11.49 -5.69
N GLN A 159 16.70 -10.89 -4.51
CA GLN A 159 16.36 -11.62 -3.30
C GLN A 159 15.65 -10.69 -2.31
N ILE A 160 14.44 -11.07 -1.90
CA ILE A 160 13.71 -10.36 -0.86
C ILE A 160 14.37 -10.65 0.49
N ASP A 161 14.69 -9.60 1.25
CA ASP A 161 15.17 -9.75 2.63
C ASP A 161 14.14 -10.54 3.47
N PRO A 162 14.55 -11.57 4.24
CA PRO A 162 13.63 -12.37 5.04
C PRO A 162 12.76 -11.56 6.02
N SER A 163 13.26 -10.45 6.57
CA SER A 163 12.45 -9.59 7.45
C SER A 163 11.33 -8.91 6.68
N CYS A 164 11.59 -8.47 5.45
CA CYS A 164 10.59 -7.88 4.57
C CYS A 164 9.52 -8.89 4.18
N LEU A 165 9.92 -10.11 3.84
CA LEU A 165 8.97 -11.18 3.53
C LEU A 165 8.12 -11.57 4.75
N PHE A 166 8.73 -11.66 5.93
CA PHE A 166 8.00 -11.93 7.18
C PHE A 166 6.96 -10.84 7.48
N ILE A 167 7.35 -9.56 7.41
CA ILE A 167 6.44 -8.43 7.66
C ILE A 167 5.32 -8.41 6.61
N PHE A 168 5.64 -8.64 5.34
CA PHE A 168 4.64 -8.71 4.28
C PHE A 168 3.60 -9.81 4.57
N ASN A 169 4.04 -11.02 4.88
CA ASN A 169 3.12 -12.12 5.22
C ASN A 169 2.30 -11.82 6.47
N LEU A 170 2.91 -11.20 7.49
CA LEU A 170 2.23 -10.83 8.73
C LEU A 170 1.13 -9.80 8.51
N LEU A 171 1.38 -8.77 7.70
CA LEU A 171 0.44 -7.67 7.49
C LEU A 171 -0.59 -8.01 6.43
N CYS A 172 -0.16 -8.56 5.31
CA CYS A 172 -0.98 -8.67 4.12
C CYS A 172 -1.85 -9.93 4.11
N GLY A 173 -1.44 -10.95 4.86
CA GLY A 173 -2.12 -12.24 4.90
C GLY A 173 -2.24 -12.91 3.53
N GLY A 174 -2.70 -14.16 3.54
CA GLY A 174 -3.10 -14.89 2.34
C GLY A 174 -2.17 -16.05 1.97
N ASP A 175 -2.79 -17.11 1.44
CA ASP A 175 -2.10 -18.29 0.93
C ASP A 175 -1.56 -18.07 -0.50
N LYS A 176 -2.03 -17.02 -1.20
CA LYS A 176 -1.68 -16.75 -2.60
C LYS A 176 -0.99 -15.40 -2.76
N HIS A 177 0.24 -15.47 -3.25
CA HIS A 177 1.04 -14.33 -3.66
C HIS A 177 1.41 -14.45 -5.14
N TYR A 178 1.45 -13.32 -5.83
CA TYR A 178 1.88 -13.22 -7.21
C TYR A 178 3.29 -12.64 -7.26
N LEU A 179 4.22 -13.41 -7.82
CA LEU A 179 5.58 -12.95 -8.11
C LEU A 179 5.54 -12.00 -9.30
N LEU A 180 6.00 -10.77 -9.10
CA LEU A 180 6.00 -9.70 -10.09
C LEU A 180 7.37 -9.46 -10.71
N LEU A 181 8.44 -9.89 -10.06
CA LEU A 181 9.79 -9.83 -10.59
C LEU A 181 10.40 -11.23 -10.60
N ASP A 182 10.69 -11.72 -11.80
CA ASP A 182 11.36 -13.00 -12.05
C ASP A 182 12.30 -12.87 -13.27
N ASP A 183 12.94 -13.96 -13.64
CA ASP A 183 13.95 -14.00 -14.72
C ASP A 183 13.39 -13.60 -16.10
N SER A 184 12.07 -13.52 -16.28
CA SER A 184 11.49 -13.01 -17.52
C SER A 184 11.63 -11.48 -17.64
N CYS A 185 11.88 -10.78 -16.54
CA CYS A 185 11.96 -9.32 -16.51
C CYS A 185 13.32 -8.78 -17.00
N THR A 186 13.34 -8.30 -18.25
CA THR A 186 14.48 -7.60 -18.86
C THR A 186 14.29 -6.08 -18.73
N PHE A 187 15.25 -5.39 -18.10
CA PHE A 187 15.20 -3.97 -17.75
C PHE A 187 16.37 -3.15 -18.28
#